data_AF-A0A920Q8B4-F1
#
_entry.id   AF-A0A920Q8B4-F1
#
_cell.length_a   1.000
_cell.length_b   1.000
_cell.length_c   1.000
_cell.angle_alpha   90.00
_cell.angle_beta   90.00
_cell.angle_gamma   90.00
#
_symmetry.space_group_name_H-M   'P 1'
#
loop_
_entity.id
_entity.type
_entity.pdbx_description
1 polymer ?
#
loop_
_entity_poly.entity_id
_entity_poly.type
_entity_poly.pdbx_seq_one_letter_code
_entity_poly.pdbx_strand_id
1 'polypeptide(L)' 'MRWTIDQFKAGNIRKMIERAGYPTVANDVDENLLQSMMPEIERRAFELVAENKGTQKPLMTRRRQRPVD' A
#
# COMPACT_ATOMS: atom_id res chain seq x y z
N MET A 1 2.43 -2.38 -5.67
CA MET A 1 1.42 -1.29 -5.61
C MET A 1 0.37 -1.39 -6.69
N ARG A 2 0.72 -1.61 -7.97
CA ARG A 2 -0.29 -1.68 -9.05
C ARG A 2 -1.44 -2.66 -8.78
N TRP A 3 -1.12 -3.90 -8.40
CA TRP A 3 -2.12 -4.92 -8.08
C TRP A 3 -3.14 -4.48 -7.02
N THR A 4 -2.68 -3.81 -5.96
CA THR A 4 -3.55 -3.32 -4.87
C THR A 4 -4.52 -2.25 -5.36
N ILE A 5 -4.05 -1.32 -6.20
CA ILE A 5 -4.90 -0.30 -6.82
C ILE A 5 -5.94 -0.95 -7.74
N ASP A 6 -5.56 -1.97 -8.50
CA ASP A 6 -6.48 -2.69 -9.37
C ASP A 6 -7.60 -3.40 -8.55
N GLN A 7 -7.29 -3.91 -7.35
CA GLN A 7 -8.32 -4.46 -6.45
C GLN A 7 -9.32 -3.41 -5.96
N PHE A 8 -8.85 -2.20 -5.67
CA PHE A 8 -9.73 -1.12 -5.21
C PHE A 8 -10.64 -0.67 -6.35
N LYS A 9 -10.12 -0.54 -7.57
CA LYS A 9 -10.91 -0.24 -8.78
C LYS A 9 -11.93 -1.34 -9.10
N ALA A 10 -11.62 -2.59 -8.79
CA ALA A 10 -12.54 -3.72 -8.98
C ALA A 10 -13.63 -3.83 -7.90
N GLY A 11 -13.67 -2.90 -6.92
CA GLY A 11 -14.65 -2.93 -5.83
C GLY A 11 -14.43 -4.07 -4.82
N ASN A 12 -13.20 -4.57 -4.72
CA ASN A 12 -12.89 -5.68 -3.80
C ASN A 12 -12.60 -5.22 -2.37
N ILE A 13 -12.55 -3.91 -2.10
CA ILE A 13 -12.14 -3.39 -0.79
C ILE A 13 -13.04 -3.88 0.34
N ARG A 14 -14.38 -3.91 0.13
CA ARG A 14 -15.34 -4.39 1.13
C ARG A 14 -15.03 -5.82 1.53
N LYS A 15 -14.88 -6.72 0.55
CA LYS A 15 -14.54 -8.13 0.77
C LYS A 15 -13.19 -8.31 1.45
N MET A 16 -12.21 -7.45 1.15
CA MET A 16 -10.90 -7.47 1.80
C MET A 16 -11.01 -7.09 3.28
N ILE A 17 -11.79 -6.05 3.62
CA ILE A 17 -12.03 -5.59 4.99
C ILE A 17 -12.80 -6.65 5.80
N GLU A 18 -13.82 -7.28 5.21
CA GLU A 18 -14.55 -8.40 5.83
C GLU A 18 -13.60 -9.55 6.17
N ARG A 19 -12.77 -9.98 5.21
CA ARG A 19 -11.79 -11.07 5.38
C ARG A 19 -10.70 -10.74 6.40
N ALA A 20 -10.39 -9.46 6.59
CA ALA A 20 -9.45 -9.01 7.61
C ALA A 20 -10.06 -9.01 9.03
N GLY A 21 -11.34 -9.37 9.18
CA GLY A 21 -12.02 -9.46 10.48
C GLY A 21 -12.71 -8.18 10.90
N TYR A 22 -12.98 -7.24 9.99
CA TYR A 22 -13.63 -5.96 10.28
C TYR A 22 -15.01 -5.81 9.59
N PRO A 23 -15.99 -6.68 9.89
CA PRO A 23 -17.27 -6.69 9.18
C PRO A 23 -18.10 -5.41 9.38
N THR A 24 -18.00 -4.75 10.53
CA THR A 24 -18.68 -3.47 10.78
C THR A 24 -18.13 -2.36 9.88
N VAL A 25 -16.80 -2.26 9.77
CA VAL A 25 -16.14 -1.29 8.87
C VAL A 25 -16.48 -1.58 7.41
N ALA A 26 -16.56 -2.86 7.04
CA ALA A 26 -16.93 -3.24 5.68
C ALA A 26 -18.34 -2.77 5.30
N ASN A 27 -19.29 -2.83 6.24
CA ASN A 27 -20.66 -2.37 5.99
C ASN A 27 -20.71 -0.87 5.66
N ASP A 28 -19.86 -0.08 6.32
CA ASP A 28 -19.81 1.38 6.18
C ASP A 28 -19.04 1.85 4.93
N VAL A 29 -18.50 0.95 4.11
CA VAL A 29 -17.82 1.33 2.87
C VAL A 29 -18.84 1.90 1.88
N ASP A 30 -18.69 3.18 1.53
CA ASP A 30 -19.35 3.79 0.37
C ASP A 30 -18.48 3.55 -0.89
N GLU A 31 -18.90 2.59 -1.69
CA GLU A 31 -18.19 2.21 -2.91
C GLU A 31 -18.21 3.33 -3.96
N ASN A 32 -19.30 4.08 -4.07
CA ASN A 32 -19.40 5.15 -5.07
C ASN A 32 -18.46 6.30 -4.73
N LEU A 33 -18.43 6.70 -3.45
CA LEU A 33 -17.48 7.70 -2.96
C LEU A 33 -16.05 7.23 -3.17
N LEU A 34 -15.72 5.99 -2.81
CA LEU A 34 -14.38 5.44 -3.03
C LEU A 34 -13.98 5.49 -4.50
N GLN A 35 -14.84 5.02 -5.41
CA GLN A 35 -14.56 5.05 -6.85
C GLN A 35 -14.36 6.47 -7.37
N SER A 36 -15.12 7.45 -6.86
CA SER A 36 -14.94 8.87 -7.23
C SER A 36 -13.58 9.43 -6.82
N MET A 37 -13.00 8.92 -5.72
CA MET A 37 -11.70 9.34 -5.19
C MET A 37 -10.52 8.56 -5.77
N MET A 38 -10.75 7.45 -6.49
CA MET A 38 -9.68 6.59 -7.01
C MET A 38 -8.60 7.32 -7.83
N PRO A 39 -8.90 8.33 -8.69
CA PRO A 39 -7.86 9.07 -9.40
C PRO A 39 -6.85 9.76 -8.47
N GLU A 40 -7.33 10.35 -7.36
CA GLU A 40 -6.48 11.01 -6.38
C GLU A 40 -5.69 10.00 -5.54
N ILE A 41 -6.36 8.93 -5.08
CA ILE A 41 -5.74 7.85 -4.31
C ILE A 41 -4.57 7.23 -5.11
N GLU A 42 -4.79 6.96 -6.40
CA GLU A 42 -3.76 6.40 -7.27
C GLU A 42 -2.57 7.34 -7.41
N ARG A 43 -2.80 8.63 -7.68
CA ARG A 43 -1.75 9.65 -7.77
C ARG A 43 -0.91 9.67 -6.48
N ARG A 44 -1.56 9.81 -5.33
CA ARG A 44 -0.86 9.92 -4.04
C ARG A 44 -0.10 8.65 -3.68
N ALA A 45 -0.67 7.47 -3.97
CA ALA A 45 0.01 6.20 -3.73
C ALA A 45 1.32 6.09 -4.52
N PHE A 46 1.35 6.54 -5.78
CA PHE A 46 2.56 6.50 -6.59
C PHE A 46 3.59 7.55 -6.19
N GLU A 47 3.17 8.75 -5.76
CA GLU A 47 4.06 9.75 -5.15
C GLU A 47 4.78 9.17 -3.92
N LEU A 48 4.02 8.55 -2.99
CA LEU A 48 4.58 7.92 -1.79
C LEU A 48 5.55 6.79 -2.12
N VAL A 49 5.31 6.01 -3.18
CA VAL A 49 6.26 5.00 -3.66
C VAL A 49 7.56 5.65 -4.15
N ALA A 50 7.48 6.76 -4.88
CA ALA A 50 8.66 7.48 -5.35
C ALA A 50 9.45 8.09 -4.19
N GLU A 51 8.75 8.74 -3.24
CA GLU A 51 9.33 9.28 -2.00
C GLU A 51 10.04 8.18 -1.19
N ASN A 52 9.42 7.00 -1.03
CA ASN A 52 10.01 5.86 -0.32
C ASN A 52 11.26 5.30 -1.02
N LYS A 53 11.30 5.30 -2.37
CA LYS A 53 12.50 4.88 -3.11
C LYS A 53 13.64 5.88 -2.95
N GLY A 54 13.34 7.17 -2.84
CA GLY A 54 14.35 8.22 -2.62
C GLY A 54 14.88 8.27 -1.18
N THR A 55 14.09 7.85 -0.19
CA THR A 55 14.46 7.87 1.24
C THR A 55 15.11 6.59 1.74
N GLN A 56 15.03 5.49 1.00
CA GLN A 56 15.78 4.27 1.32
C GLN A 56 17.29 4.51 1.17
N LYS A 57 17.97 4.78 2.29
CA LYS A 57 19.43 4.69 2.38
C LYS A 57 19.85 3.28 1.95
N PRO A 58 20.88 3.10 1.10
CA PRO A 58 21.40 1.78 0.84
C PRO A 58 21.79 1.18 2.19
N LEU A 59 21.24 0.02 2.53
CA LEU A 59 21.76 -0.75 3.65
C LEU A 59 23.23 -1.02 3.31
N MET A 60 24.15 -0.25 3.91
CA MET A 60 25.57 -0.54 3.81
C MET A 60 25.77 -1.91 4.43
N THR A 61 26.08 -2.87 3.57
CA THR A 61 26.47 -4.23 3.91
C THR A 61 27.63 -4.21 4.89
N ARG A 62 27.36 -4.20 6.21
CA ARG A 62 28.34 -4.61 7.22
C ARG A 62 28.42 -6.13 7.23
N ARG A 63 29.01 -6.70 6.18
CA ARG A 63 29.46 -8.10 6.22
C ARG A 63 30.75 -8.26 5.43
N ARG A 64 31.84 -7.73 5.98
CA ARG A 64 33.23 -8.25 5.91
C ARG A 64 34.13 -7.30 6.70
N GLN A 65 34.52 -7.73 7.89
CA GLN A 65 35.83 -7.63 8.53
C GLN A 65 35.59 -7.90 10.02
N ARG A 66 35.70 -9.17 10.42
CA ARG A 66 36.17 -9.47 11.78
C ARG A 66 37.70 -9.61 11.66
N PRO A 67 38.50 -8.93 12.50
CA PRO A 67 39.92 -9.25 12.59
C PRO A 67 40.05 -10.69 13.11
N VAL A 68 41.05 -11.39 12.59
CA VAL A 68 41.57 -12.62 13.18
C VAL A 68 42.50 -12.21 14.31
N ASP A 69 42.17 -12.62 15.53
CA ASP A 69 43.11 -12.72 16.65
C ASP A 69 43.46 -14.19 16.84
#